data_AF-A0A0M9WP86-F1
#
_entry.id   AF-A0A0M9WP86-F1
#
_cell.length_a   1.000
_cell.length_b   1.000
_cell.length_c   1.000
_cell.angle_alpha   90.00
_cell.angle_beta   90.00
_cell.angle_gamma   90.00
#
_symmetry.space_group_name_H-M   'P 1'
#
loop_
_entity.id
_entity.type
_entity.pdbx_description
1 polymer ?
#
loop_
_entity_poly.entity_id
_entity_poly.type
_entity_poly.pdbx_seq_one_letter_code
_entity_poly.pdbx_strand_id
1 'polypeptide(L)'
;MAARIIVYGARARGEARALSLDDRTDIAHEAANDARSAAPVYTGAYRDGIGVEVQGDRVFLVDNDPDAIFKEYGTVDTPAHASLTDAARQYGRYSGWQPRGG
;
A
#
# COMPACT_ATOMS: atom_id res chain seq x y z
N MET A 1 35.84 -29.82 10.95
CA MET A 1 36.03 -28.39 10.67
C MET A 1 34.68 -27.70 10.79
N ALA A 2 34.57 -26.62 11.56
CA ALA A 2 33.36 -25.79 11.62
C ALA A 2 33.55 -24.58 10.70
N ALA A 3 32.68 -24.42 9.71
CA ALA A 3 32.65 -23.23 8.86
C ALA A 3 31.88 -22.11 9.56
N ARG A 4 32.41 -20.88 9.51
CA ARG A 4 31.76 -19.69 10.06
C ARG A 4 31.20 -18.85 8.90
N ILE A 5 29.89 -18.71 8.83
CA ILE A 5 29.20 -17.90 7.82
C ILE A 5 29.00 -16.49 8.38
N ILE A 6 29.37 -15.46 7.62
CA ILE A 6 29.12 -14.05 7.94
C ILE A 6 28.02 -13.54 7.01
N VAL A 7 26.90 -13.11 7.58
CA VAL A 7 25.79 -12.53 6.82
C VAL A 7 25.84 -11.00 6.95
N TYR A 8 25.97 -10.32 5.82
CA TYR A 8 25.93 -8.86 5.75
C TYR A 8 24.48 -8.38 5.66
N GLY A 9 23.84 -8.11 6.81
CA GLY A 9 22.40 -7.85 6.87
C GLY A 9 21.89 -6.71 5.97
N ALA A 10 22.66 -5.65 5.77
CA ALA A 10 22.28 -4.56 4.85
C ALA A 10 22.26 -5.02 3.39
N ARG A 11 23.29 -5.78 2.97
CA ARG A 11 23.37 -6.36 1.63
C ARG A 11 22.29 -7.40 1.40
N ALA A 12 22.07 -8.30 2.36
CA ALA A 12 21.03 -9.31 2.30
C ALA A 12 19.63 -8.69 2.17
N ARG A 13 19.33 -7.59 2.89
CA ARG A 13 18.06 -6.87 2.74
C ARG A 13 17.91 -6.18 1.38
N GLY A 14 18.98 -5.60 0.86
CA GLY A 14 18.98 -5.00 -0.48
C GLY A 14 18.74 -6.04 -1.57
N GLU A 15 19.45 -7.16 -1.52
CA GLU A 15 19.28 -8.29 -2.44
C GLU A 15 17.87 -8.87 -2.33
N ALA A 16 17.35 -9.06 -1.11
CA ALA A 16 15.98 -9.54 -0.91
C ALA A 16 14.93 -8.60 -1.52
N ARG A 17 15.08 -7.28 -1.38
CA ARG A 17 14.18 -6.31 -2.04
C ARG A 17 14.30 -6.39 -3.56
N ALA A 18 15.51 -6.37 -4.09
CA ALA A 18 15.72 -6.46 -5.53
C ALA A 18 15.09 -7.74 -6.12
N LEU A 19 15.29 -8.89 -5.48
CA LEU A 19 14.76 -10.19 -5.92
C LEU A 19 13.23 -10.28 -5.80
N SER A 20 12.64 -9.62 -4.81
CA SER A 20 11.19 -9.63 -4.57
C SER A 20 10.47 -8.44 -5.21
N LEU A 21 11.11 -7.69 -6.12
CA LEU A 21 10.50 -6.49 -6.70
C LEU A 21 9.23 -6.82 -7.48
N ASP A 22 9.30 -7.82 -8.37
CA ASP A 22 8.18 -8.21 -9.23
C ASP A 22 7.00 -8.71 -8.38
N ASP A 23 7.23 -9.65 -7.47
CA ASP A 23 6.20 -10.17 -6.56
C ASP A 23 5.54 -9.05 -5.73
N ARG A 24 6.32 -8.09 -5.21
CA ARG A 24 5.76 -6.97 -4.45
C ARG A 24 4.97 -6.01 -5.33
N THR A 25 5.32 -5.90 -6.61
CA THR A 25 4.58 -5.10 -7.59
C THR A 25 3.25 -5.76 -7.92
N ASP A 26 3.23 -7.08 -8.11
CA ASP A 26 2.02 -7.85 -8.32
C ASP A 26 1.07 -7.75 -7.13
N ILE A 27 1.59 -7.92 -5.90
CA ILE A 27 0.84 -7.73 -4.66
C ILE A 27 0.26 -6.31 -4.57
N ALA A 28 1.02 -5.29 -4.94
CA ALA A 28 0.53 -3.91 -4.92
C ALA A 28 -0.58 -3.68 -5.96
N HIS A 29 -0.49 -4.31 -7.12
CA HIS A 29 -1.55 -4.26 -8.13
C HIS A 29 -2.82 -4.98 -7.68
N GLU A 30 -2.69 -6.12 -7.01
CA GLU A 30 -3.82 -6.84 -6.42
C GLU A 30 -4.50 -5.96 -5.35
N ALA A 31 -3.73 -5.40 -4.42
CA ALA A 31 -4.24 -4.48 -3.41
C ALA A 31 -4.91 -3.24 -4.02
N ALA A 32 -4.36 -2.69 -5.11
CA ALA A 32 -4.98 -1.57 -5.82
C ALA A 32 -6.34 -1.96 -6.41
N ASN A 33 -6.45 -3.14 -7.00
CA ASN A 33 -7.71 -3.62 -7.56
C ASN A 33 -8.77 -3.84 -6.48
N ASP A 34 -8.38 -4.41 -5.34
CA ASP A 34 -9.26 -4.60 -4.19
C ASP A 34 -9.74 -3.25 -3.64
N ALA A 35 -8.82 -2.30 -3.43
CA ALA A 35 -9.16 -0.96 -2.99
C ALA A 35 -10.15 -0.29 -3.95
N ARG A 36 -9.93 -0.40 -5.27
CA ARG A 36 -10.84 0.12 -6.29
C ARG A 36 -12.23 -0.53 -6.25
N SER A 37 -12.29 -1.83 -5.99
CA SER A 37 -13.55 -2.56 -5.92
C SER A 37 -14.38 -2.18 -4.69
N ALA A 38 -13.71 -1.84 -3.59
CA ALA A 38 -14.32 -1.41 -2.33
C ALA A 38 -14.63 0.09 -2.29
N ALA A 39 -13.97 0.88 -3.14
CA ALA A 39 -14.10 2.33 -3.14
C ALA A 39 -15.53 2.78 -3.53
N PRO A 40 -16.11 3.74 -2.79
CA PRO A 40 -17.40 4.33 -3.15
C PRO A 40 -17.28 5.09 -4.47
N VAL A 41 -18.31 4.97 -5.31
CA VAL A 41 -18.35 5.61 -6.62
C VAL A 41 -19.37 6.75 -6.58
N TYR A 42 -18.87 7.98 -6.51
CA TYR A 42 -19.66 9.18 -6.84
C TYR A 42 -19.26 9.73 -8.20
N THR A 43 -18.15 10.49 -8.27
CA THR A 43 -17.54 10.91 -9.54
C THR A 43 -16.59 9.87 -10.13
N GLY A 44 -16.15 8.90 -9.33
CA GLY A 44 -15.12 7.92 -9.70
C GLY A 44 -13.68 8.36 -9.44
N ALA A 45 -13.43 9.66 -9.19
CA ALA A 45 -12.07 10.20 -9.08
C ALA A 45 -11.18 9.50 -8.03
N TYR A 46 -11.76 9.15 -6.88
CA TYR A 46 -11.05 8.44 -5.81
C TYR A 46 -10.66 7.03 -6.27
N ARG A 47 -11.64 6.21 -6.66
CA ARG A 47 -11.41 4.88 -7.23
C ARG A 47 -10.38 4.91 -8.36
N ASP A 48 -10.57 5.82 -9.32
CA ASP A 48 -9.75 5.86 -10.53
C ASP A 48 -8.36 6.47 -10.26
N GLY A 49 -8.21 7.23 -9.16
CA GLY A 49 -6.95 7.80 -8.67
C GLY A 49 -6.03 6.80 -7.96
N ILE A 50 -6.59 5.68 -7.48
CA ILE A 50 -5.82 4.59 -6.86
C ILE A 50 -4.88 3.96 -7.88
N GLY A 51 -3.61 3.78 -7.52
CA GLY A 51 -2.58 3.23 -8.40
C GLY A 51 -1.36 2.69 -7.68
N VAL A 52 -0.38 2.22 -8.45
CA VAL A 52 0.89 1.71 -7.96
C VAL A 52 2.02 2.54 -8.53
N GLU A 53 2.95 2.94 -7.68
CA GLU A 53 4.19 3.61 -8.07
C GLU A 53 5.40 2.76 -7.69
N VAL A 54 6.33 2.58 -8.62
CA VAL A 54 7.59 1.89 -8.40
C VAL A 54 8.74 2.89 -8.50
N GLN A 55 9.55 3.00 -7.45
CA GLN A 55 10.72 3.87 -7.39
C GLN A 55 11.94 3.08 -6.92
N GLY A 56 12.75 2.63 -7.88
CA GLY A 56 13.87 1.73 -7.60
C GLY A 56 13.37 0.37 -7.10
N ASP A 57 13.75 -0.02 -5.88
CA ASP A 57 13.30 -1.26 -5.24
C ASP A 57 12.10 -1.07 -4.30
N ARG A 58 11.48 0.12 -4.33
CA ARG A 58 10.33 0.49 -3.50
C ARG A 58 9.06 0.48 -4.34
N VAL A 59 8.03 -0.16 -3.80
CA VAL A 59 6.69 -0.23 -4.39
C VAL A 59 5.74 0.46 -3.44
N PHE A 60 4.92 1.35 -3.97
CA PHE A 60 3.96 2.15 -3.23
C PHE A 60 2.56 1.94 -3.81
N LEU A 61 1.59 1.80 -2.93
CA LEU A 61 0.18 1.97 -3.26
C LEU A 61 -0.18 3.43 -2.98
N VAL A 62 -0.73 4.13 -3.96
CA VAL A 62 -0.98 5.58 -3.91
C VAL A 62 -2.39 5.89 -4.38
N ASP A 63 -2.86 7.09 -4.04
CA ASP A 63 -4.06 7.70 -4.62
C ASP A 63 -3.72 9.14 -5.03
N ASN A 64 -4.04 9.48 -6.27
CA ASN A 64 -3.75 10.78 -6.88
C ASN A 64 -4.96 11.73 -6.92
N ASP A 65 -6.10 11.34 -6.33
CA ASP A 65 -7.23 12.25 -6.10
C ASP A 65 -6.82 13.30 -5.04
N PRO A 66 -6.91 14.60 -5.35
CA PRO A 66 -6.58 15.67 -4.39
C PRO A 66 -7.36 15.58 -3.08
N ASP A 67 -8.55 14.99 -3.11
CA ASP A 67 -9.43 14.83 -1.95
C ASP A 67 -9.35 13.42 -1.33
N ALA A 68 -8.43 12.56 -1.78
CA ALA A 68 -8.31 11.17 -1.34
C ALA A 68 -8.26 11.05 0.19
N ILE A 69 -7.52 11.94 0.86
CA ILE A 69 -7.37 11.91 2.32
C ILE A 69 -8.70 12.09 3.06
N PHE A 70 -9.58 12.95 2.55
CA PHE A 70 -10.90 13.18 3.15
C PHE A 70 -11.87 12.04 2.85
N LYS A 71 -11.72 11.37 1.71
CA LYS A 71 -12.54 10.22 1.33
C LYS A 71 -12.11 8.96 2.07
N GLU A 72 -10.81 8.78 2.24
CA GLU A 72 -10.21 7.70 3.02
C GLU A 72 -10.63 7.78 4.49
N TYR A 73 -10.49 8.96 5.11
CA TYR A 73 -10.64 9.11 6.56
C TYR A 73 -11.91 9.83 7.02
N GLY A 74 -12.75 10.25 6.07
CA GLY A 74 -14.00 10.94 6.35
C GLY A 74 -13.81 12.39 6.77
N THR A 75 -14.95 13.05 6.95
CA THR A 75 -15.08 14.42 7.44
C THR A 75 -16.14 14.44 8.55
N VAL A 76 -16.52 15.63 9.01
CA VAL A 76 -17.64 15.79 9.96
C VAL A 76 -18.98 15.32 9.35
N ASP A 77 -19.14 15.43 8.03
CA ASP A 77 -20.40 15.17 7.33
C ASP A 77 -20.36 13.88 6.48
N THR A 78 -19.22 13.20 6.41
CA THR A 78 -19.04 12.01 5.55
C THR A 78 -18.22 10.94 6.28
N PRO A 79 -18.68 9.68 6.32
CA PRO A 79 -17.94 8.63 6.99
C PRO A 79 -16.61 8.32 6.29
N ALA A 80 -15.67 7.75 7.04
CA ALA A 80 -14.45 7.19 6.49
C ALA A 80 -14.75 5.93 5.66
N HIS A 81 -14.16 5.82 4.48
CA HIS A 81 -14.28 4.63 3.65
C HIS A 81 -13.11 3.65 3.83
N ALA A 82 -11.93 4.18 4.19
CA ALA A 82 -10.70 3.43 4.45
C ALA A 82 -10.32 2.39 3.38
N SER A 83 -10.77 2.56 2.13
CA SER A 83 -10.69 1.52 1.11
C SER A 83 -9.25 1.18 0.74
N LEU A 84 -8.38 2.20 0.64
CA LEU A 84 -6.98 2.00 0.33
C LEU A 84 -6.22 1.39 1.51
N THR A 85 -6.49 1.88 2.72
CA THR A 85 -5.85 1.42 3.95
C THR A 85 -6.22 -0.02 4.27
N ASP A 86 -7.50 -0.37 4.15
CA ASP A 86 -7.97 -1.72 4.46
C ASP A 86 -7.52 -2.75 3.42
N ALA A 87 -7.45 -2.39 2.14
CA ALA A 87 -6.82 -3.24 1.13
C ALA A 87 -5.31 -3.41 1.42
N ALA A 88 -4.57 -2.31 1.65
CA ALA A 88 -3.14 -2.38 1.94
C ALA A 88 -2.81 -3.25 3.18
N ARG A 89 -3.68 -3.23 4.21
CA ARG A 89 -3.52 -4.03 5.43
C ARG A 89 -3.67 -5.53 5.23
N GLN A 90 -4.40 -5.97 4.20
CA GLN A 90 -4.57 -7.39 3.90
C GLN A 90 -3.29 -7.98 3.29
N TYR A 91 -2.60 -7.18 2.48
CA TYR A 91 -1.44 -7.61 1.71
C TYR A 91 -0.10 -7.24 2.33
N GLY A 92 -0.08 -6.33 3.30
CA GLY A 92 1.16 -5.82 3.86
C GLY A 92 1.03 -5.23 5.25
N ARG A 93 2.18 -4.84 5.80
CA ARG A 93 2.24 -4.15 7.09
C ARG A 93 1.97 -2.66 6.89
N TYR A 94 0.79 -2.20 7.29
CA TYR A 94 0.46 -0.78 7.36
C TYR A 94 0.93 -0.18 8.69
N SER A 95 1.66 0.94 8.65
CA SER A 95 2.09 1.71 9.82
C SER A 95 1.73 3.20 9.74
N GLY A 96 0.80 3.56 8.86
CA GLY A 96 0.30 4.92 8.70
C GLY A 96 -0.71 5.32 9.79
N TRP A 97 -1.46 6.38 9.53
CA TRP A 97 -2.48 6.86 10.45
C TRP A 97 -3.57 5.79 10.64
N GLN A 98 -3.80 5.39 11.88
CA GLN A 98 -4.89 4.51 12.26
C GLN A 98 -5.95 5.34 12.98
N PRO A 99 -7.22 5.29 12.56
CA PRO A 99 -8.30 5.94 13.29
C PRO A 99 -8.29 5.45 14.75
N ARG A 100 -8.33 6.37 15.70
CA ARG A 100 -8.38 6.03 17.13
C ARG A 100 -9.79 5.57 17.50
N GLY A 101 -10.04 4.28 17.31
CA GLY A 101 -11.20 3.57 17.88
C GLY A 101 -12.53 3.81 17.16
N GLY A 102 -13.17 2.71 16.80
CA GLY A 102 -14.62 2.57 16.84
C GLY A 102 -14.98 1.70 18.03
#